data_AF-A0A1B8PEA6-F1
#
_entry.id   AF-A0A1B8PEA6-F1
#
_cell.length_a   1.000
_cell.length_b   1.000
_cell.length_c   1.000
_cell.angle_alpha   90.00
_cell.angle_beta   90.00
_cell.angle_gamma   90.00
#
_symmetry.space_group_name_H-M   'P 1'
#
loop_
_entity.id
_entity.type
_entity.pdbx_description
1 polymer ?
#
loop_
_entity_poly.entity_id
_entity_poly.type
_entity_poly.pdbx_seq_one_letter_code
_entity_poly.pdbx_strand_id
1 'polypeptide(L)'
;MPLFTEAPKSLCILRLSAVGDVCHALAVVQHIQAYYPQTEITWIVGKTEMGLLSGIPNITLIPYDKKAGWKGVLSLWKQLKNKHFDALLNMQTAFRASILSLGIKAKFKIGFGEKRSREGQWLFVNRRITDPSSPHVLDGFMAFAEYIGVPKAKPKWELAISEDDYKFADQFIDFSRKNLLISPCSSKAEKDWLIERYAEVANIAHQHNINVIFCSSPAKRELEIVEKITALCHFTPTNIAGKTNLKQLTALISKVDLVLSPDSGPAHIATTQGTPVIGLYAYHNPLRTAPYNNLNNVVSVYEENAQKEFGKPSSELPWAMKLKGKNLMAEIQVEPIIEQMKKLGLF
;
A
#
# COMPACT_ATOMS: atom_id res chain seq x y z
N MET A 1 -18.71 -10.60 -20.35
CA MET A 1 -18.12 -10.01 -21.58
C MET A 1 -17.36 -8.76 -21.18
N PRO A 2 -16.16 -8.53 -21.74
CA PRO A 2 -15.38 -7.32 -21.44
C PRO A 2 -16.15 -6.08 -21.91
N LEU A 3 -15.99 -4.96 -21.20
CA LEU A 3 -16.67 -3.70 -21.53
C LEU A 3 -16.22 -3.15 -22.88
N PHE A 4 -14.94 -3.29 -23.20
CA PHE A 4 -14.37 -2.89 -24.48
C PHE A 4 -13.84 -4.12 -25.21
N THR A 5 -14.07 -4.15 -26.53
CA THR A 5 -13.52 -5.15 -27.46
C THR A 5 -12.30 -4.61 -28.22
N GLU A 6 -12.08 -3.30 -28.17
CA GLU A 6 -10.95 -2.57 -28.75
C GLU A 6 -10.36 -1.62 -27.71
N ALA A 7 -9.13 -1.14 -27.93
CA ALA A 7 -8.48 -0.23 -26.99
C ALA A 7 -9.29 1.07 -26.81
N PRO A 8 -9.66 1.47 -25.57
CA PRO A 8 -10.26 2.77 -25.33
C PRO A 8 -9.24 3.88 -25.65
N LYS A 9 -9.70 5.03 -26.13
CA LYS A 9 -8.82 6.17 -26.43
C LYS A 9 -8.31 6.82 -25.15
N SER A 10 -9.17 6.98 -24.16
CA SER A 10 -8.80 7.64 -22.90
C SER A 10 -9.47 7.06 -21.66
N LEU A 11 -8.66 6.89 -20.60
CA LEU A 11 -9.08 6.39 -19.30
C LEU A 11 -8.76 7.38 -18.19
N CYS A 12 -9.68 7.50 -17.25
CA CYS A 12 -9.45 8.22 -15.99
C CYS A 12 -9.37 7.23 -14.83
N ILE A 13 -8.35 7.35 -13.99
CA ILE A 13 -8.19 6.58 -12.76
C ILE A 13 -8.43 7.50 -11.57
N LEU A 14 -9.29 7.09 -10.63
CA LEU A 14 -9.51 7.82 -9.38
C LEU A 14 -9.07 6.96 -8.20
N ARG A 15 -7.88 7.25 -7.67
CA ARG A 15 -7.34 6.62 -6.46
C ARG A 15 -6.49 7.63 -5.71
N LEU A 16 -6.94 8.01 -4.51
CA LEU A 16 -6.42 9.18 -3.79
C LEU A 16 -5.50 8.85 -2.62
N SER A 17 -5.55 7.62 -2.10
CA SER A 17 -4.80 7.13 -0.92
C SER A 17 -5.02 5.63 -0.80
N ALA A 18 -4.55 4.91 0.21
CA ALA A 18 -3.29 5.20 0.88
C ALA A 18 -2.14 4.72 -0.03
N VAL A 19 -0.89 4.98 0.36
CA VAL A 19 0.30 4.59 -0.41
C VAL A 19 0.26 3.12 -0.85
N GLY A 20 -0.12 2.18 0.02
CA GLY A 20 -0.21 0.75 -0.35
C GLY A 20 -1.27 0.46 -1.43
N ASP A 21 -2.46 1.04 -1.31
CA ASP A 21 -3.49 0.89 -2.34
C ASP A 21 -3.13 1.60 -3.65
N VAL A 22 -2.32 2.68 -3.60
CA VAL A 22 -1.77 3.32 -4.79
C VAL A 22 -0.72 2.42 -5.46
N CYS A 23 0.10 1.69 -4.69
CA CYS A 23 0.98 0.67 -5.22
C CYS A 23 0.16 -0.41 -5.95
N HIS A 24 -0.93 -0.90 -5.36
CA HIS A 24 -1.81 -1.87 -6.02
C HIS A 24 -2.46 -1.32 -7.29
N ALA A 25 -2.99 -0.09 -7.24
CA ALA A 25 -3.57 0.55 -8.41
C ALA A 25 -2.55 0.76 -9.53
N LEU A 26 -1.27 1.01 -9.19
CA LEU A 26 -0.21 1.15 -10.19
C LEU A 26 -0.03 -0.13 -11.00
N ALA A 27 -0.05 -1.31 -10.36
CA ALA A 27 0.01 -2.58 -11.10
C ALA A 27 -1.13 -2.71 -12.12
N VAL A 28 -2.35 -2.28 -11.77
CA VAL A 28 -3.47 -2.26 -12.71
C VAL A 28 -3.20 -1.30 -13.87
N VAL A 29 -2.73 -0.09 -13.57
CA VAL A 29 -2.46 0.93 -14.59
C VAL A 29 -1.37 0.48 -15.54
N GLN A 30 -0.27 -0.10 -15.06
CA GLN A 30 0.81 -0.60 -15.92
C GLN A 30 0.39 -1.82 -16.72
N HIS A 31 -0.47 -2.67 -16.15
CA HIS A 31 -1.08 -3.77 -16.89
C HIS A 31 -1.97 -3.26 -18.03
N ILE A 32 -2.73 -2.19 -17.81
CA ILE A 32 -3.49 -1.50 -18.84
C ILE A 32 -2.56 -0.88 -19.89
N GLN A 33 -1.49 -0.19 -19.49
CA GLN A 33 -0.53 0.42 -20.44
C GLN A 33 0.14 -0.64 -21.32
N ALA A 34 0.49 -1.80 -20.76
CA ALA A 34 1.12 -2.88 -21.52
C ALA A 34 0.18 -3.47 -22.57
N TYR A 35 -1.11 -3.60 -22.25
CA TYR A 35 -2.11 -4.18 -23.14
C TYR A 35 -2.71 -3.17 -24.14
N TYR A 36 -2.90 -1.93 -23.70
CA TYR A 36 -3.41 -0.81 -24.50
C TYR A 36 -2.39 0.35 -24.54
N PRO A 37 -1.27 0.21 -25.27
CA PRO A 37 -0.17 1.18 -25.25
C PRO A 37 -0.52 2.57 -25.81
N GLN A 38 -1.60 2.67 -26.61
CA GLN A 38 -2.08 3.93 -27.17
C GLN A 38 -3.13 4.63 -26.32
N THR A 39 -3.63 3.99 -25.25
CA THR A 39 -4.65 4.59 -24.39
C THR A 39 -4.05 5.69 -23.53
N GLU A 40 -4.61 6.89 -23.60
CA GLU A 40 -4.23 7.98 -22.72
C GLU A 40 -4.76 7.75 -21.31
N ILE A 41 -3.87 7.73 -20.32
CA ILE A 41 -4.24 7.52 -18.92
C ILE A 41 -4.08 8.83 -18.15
N THR A 42 -5.18 9.30 -17.56
CA THR A 42 -5.17 10.38 -16.57
C THR A 42 -5.48 9.83 -15.19
N TRP A 43 -4.61 10.04 -14.21
CA TRP A 43 -4.81 9.56 -12.85
C TRP A 43 -4.94 10.72 -11.87
N ILE A 44 -6.13 10.84 -11.26
CA ILE A 44 -6.40 11.74 -10.15
C ILE A 44 -5.92 11.07 -8.85
N VAL A 45 -4.86 11.62 -8.26
CA VAL A 45 -4.12 11.03 -7.14
C VAL A 45 -3.98 12.02 -5.98
N GLY A 46 -3.83 11.53 -4.76
CA GLY A 46 -3.54 12.38 -3.61
C GLY A 46 -2.16 13.05 -3.74
N LYS A 47 -2.02 14.26 -3.20
CA LYS A 47 -0.76 15.02 -3.25
C LYS A 47 0.44 14.26 -2.67
N THR A 48 0.25 13.54 -1.57
CA THR A 48 1.30 12.71 -0.95
C THR A 48 1.70 11.56 -1.87
N GLU A 49 0.70 10.81 -2.36
CA GLU A 49 0.90 9.63 -3.18
C GLU A 49 1.43 9.97 -4.59
N MET A 50 1.18 11.18 -5.09
CA MET A 50 1.79 11.69 -6.32
C MET A 50 3.32 11.66 -6.26
N GLY A 51 3.92 11.87 -5.07
CA GLY A 51 5.37 11.82 -4.90
C GLY A 51 5.96 10.46 -5.30
N LEU A 52 5.22 9.37 -5.05
CA LEU A 52 5.62 8.01 -5.44
C LEU A 52 5.46 7.77 -6.95
N LEU A 53 4.36 8.27 -7.54
CA LEU A 53 4.03 8.02 -8.95
C LEU A 53 4.72 8.97 -9.95
N SER A 54 5.28 10.07 -9.48
CA SER A 54 5.85 11.10 -10.36
C SER A 54 6.95 10.53 -11.25
N GLY A 55 6.94 10.86 -12.54
CA GLY A 55 7.96 10.40 -13.50
C GLY A 55 7.66 9.05 -14.16
N ILE A 56 6.58 8.36 -13.79
CA ILE A 56 6.13 7.17 -14.54
C ILE A 56 5.66 7.62 -15.93
N PRO A 57 6.19 7.01 -17.02
CA PRO A 57 5.88 7.44 -18.38
C PRO A 57 4.41 7.19 -18.73
N ASN A 58 3.88 7.98 -19.66
CA ASN A 58 2.56 7.80 -20.27
C ASN A 58 1.39 7.80 -19.26
N ILE A 59 1.55 8.49 -18.11
CA ILE A 59 0.47 8.76 -17.15
C ILE A 59 0.41 10.25 -16.87
N THR A 60 -0.73 10.88 -17.15
CA THR A 60 -1.00 12.26 -16.73
C THR A 60 -1.51 12.27 -15.29
N LEU A 61 -0.67 12.67 -14.34
CA LEU A 61 -1.05 12.78 -12.93
C LEU A 61 -1.74 14.12 -12.64
N ILE A 62 -2.88 14.08 -11.94
CA ILE A 62 -3.59 15.26 -11.46
C ILE A 62 -3.64 15.20 -9.93
N PRO A 63 -2.88 16.05 -9.20
CA PRO A 63 -2.90 16.04 -7.75
C PRO A 63 -4.23 16.57 -7.21
N TYR A 64 -4.72 15.88 -6.19
CA TYR A 64 -5.85 16.31 -5.38
C TYR A 64 -5.41 16.53 -3.93
N ASP A 65 -5.57 17.77 -3.45
CA ASP A 65 -5.34 18.10 -2.06
C ASP A 65 -6.61 17.91 -1.23
N LYS A 66 -6.59 16.90 -0.34
CA LYS A 66 -7.70 16.60 0.58
C LYS A 66 -7.94 17.74 1.59
N LYS A 67 -6.92 18.54 1.90
CA LYS A 67 -7.03 19.67 2.83
C LYS A 67 -7.74 20.88 2.22
N ALA A 68 -7.80 20.97 0.88
CA ALA A 68 -8.43 22.09 0.17
C ALA A 68 -9.98 22.07 0.19
N GLY A 69 -10.60 21.07 0.83
CA GLY A 69 -12.06 20.97 0.96
C GLY A 69 -12.81 21.05 -0.39
N TRP A 70 -13.93 21.79 -0.40
CA TRP A 70 -14.76 22.03 -1.59
C TRP A 70 -14.07 22.86 -2.67
N LYS A 71 -13.16 23.78 -2.30
CA LYS A 71 -12.37 24.54 -3.29
C LYS A 71 -11.52 23.60 -4.15
N GLY A 72 -10.93 22.57 -3.54
CA GLY A 72 -10.21 21.53 -4.26
C GLY A 72 -11.09 20.70 -5.21
N VAL A 73 -12.33 20.41 -4.80
CA VAL A 73 -13.33 19.72 -5.66
C VAL A 73 -13.64 20.54 -6.90
N LEU A 74 -14.01 21.81 -6.71
CA LEU A 74 -14.37 22.72 -7.81
C LEU A 74 -13.18 23.00 -8.74
N SER A 75 -11.98 23.14 -8.17
CA SER A 75 -10.74 23.32 -8.94
C SER A 75 -10.48 22.11 -9.84
N LEU A 76 -10.61 20.89 -9.31
CA LEU A 76 -10.47 19.67 -10.10
C LEU A 76 -11.51 19.59 -11.23
N TRP A 77 -12.78 19.88 -10.93
CA TRP A 77 -13.84 19.89 -11.95
C TRP A 77 -13.61 20.94 -13.02
N LYS A 78 -13.12 22.12 -12.65
CA LYS A 78 -12.74 23.17 -13.60
C LYS A 78 -11.60 22.71 -14.50
N GLN A 79 -10.58 22.08 -13.93
CA GLN A 79 -9.43 21.55 -14.69
C GLN A 79 -9.84 20.45 -15.67
N LEU A 80 -10.82 19.62 -15.30
CA LEU A 80 -11.31 18.50 -16.11
C LEU A 80 -12.51 18.86 -17.01
N LYS A 81 -13.01 20.10 -16.97
CA LYS A 81 -14.27 20.51 -17.62
C LYS A 81 -14.35 20.14 -19.10
N ASN A 82 -13.23 20.22 -19.82
CA ASN A 82 -13.14 19.98 -21.26
C ASN A 82 -12.56 18.60 -21.60
N LYS A 83 -12.26 17.76 -20.62
CA LYS A 83 -11.79 16.38 -20.84
C LYS A 83 -12.97 15.42 -20.81
N HIS A 84 -12.99 14.49 -21.76
CA HIS A 84 -13.95 13.39 -21.84
C HIS A 84 -13.18 12.07 -21.86
N PHE A 85 -13.64 11.12 -21.06
CA PHE A 85 -13.03 9.80 -20.94
C PHE A 85 -13.97 8.71 -21.45
N ASP A 86 -13.42 7.67 -22.06
CA ASP A 86 -14.21 6.49 -22.41
C ASP A 86 -14.65 5.75 -21.15
N ALA A 87 -13.76 5.64 -20.16
CA ALA A 87 -14.10 5.15 -18.84
C ALA A 87 -13.37 5.86 -17.70
N LEU A 88 -14.07 5.95 -16.56
CA LEU A 88 -13.53 6.26 -15.25
C LEU A 88 -13.47 4.98 -14.43
N LEU A 89 -12.27 4.61 -13.99
CA LEU A 89 -12.04 3.52 -13.05
C LEU A 89 -12.01 4.13 -11.65
N ASN A 90 -13.16 4.14 -10.98
CA ASN A 90 -13.30 4.65 -9.62
C ASN A 90 -12.81 3.60 -8.62
N MET A 91 -11.50 3.56 -8.46
CA MET A 91 -10.77 2.66 -7.59
C MET A 91 -10.75 3.14 -6.13
N GLN A 92 -11.56 4.13 -5.73
CA GLN A 92 -11.64 4.63 -4.36
C GLN A 92 -13.08 4.54 -3.83
N THR A 93 -13.28 3.78 -2.75
CA THR A 93 -14.61 3.56 -2.17
C THR A 93 -15.10 4.70 -1.29
N ALA A 94 -14.23 5.64 -0.92
CA ALA A 94 -14.59 6.72 0.00
C ALA A 94 -15.61 7.68 -0.64
N PHE A 95 -16.64 8.07 0.09
CA PHE A 95 -17.73 8.95 -0.33
C PHE A 95 -17.21 10.24 -0.96
N ARG A 96 -16.16 10.83 -0.38
CA ARG A 96 -15.52 12.02 -0.93
C ARG A 96 -14.96 11.81 -2.34
N ALA A 97 -14.37 10.65 -2.62
CA ALA A 97 -13.93 10.32 -3.97
C ALA A 97 -15.11 10.09 -4.91
N SER A 98 -16.17 9.43 -4.42
CA SER A 98 -17.42 9.29 -5.16
C SER A 98 -18.03 10.64 -5.55
N ILE A 99 -18.00 11.66 -4.67
CA ILE A 99 -18.38 13.03 -5.03
C ILE A 99 -17.49 13.60 -6.13
N LEU A 100 -16.17 13.47 -6.04
CA LEU A 100 -15.24 13.97 -7.06
C LEU A 100 -15.57 13.39 -8.44
N SER A 101 -15.99 12.11 -8.48
CA SER A 101 -16.36 11.42 -9.71
C SER A 101 -17.53 12.08 -10.47
N LEU A 102 -18.40 12.84 -9.80
CA LEU A 102 -19.55 13.49 -10.44
C LEU A 102 -19.13 14.50 -11.50
N GLY A 103 -18.11 15.31 -11.23
CA GLY A 103 -17.58 16.29 -12.19
C GLY A 103 -16.58 15.71 -13.20
N ILE A 104 -16.29 14.41 -13.15
CA ILE A 104 -15.50 13.73 -14.18
C ILE A 104 -16.46 13.24 -15.28
N LYS A 105 -16.25 13.74 -16.50
CA LYS A 105 -17.04 13.34 -17.68
C LYS A 105 -16.48 12.05 -18.28
N ALA A 106 -17.14 10.93 -17.99
CA ALA A 106 -16.79 9.63 -18.55
C ALA A 106 -18.05 8.90 -19.05
N LYS A 107 -17.97 8.21 -20.19
CA LYS A 107 -19.08 7.41 -20.74
C LYS A 107 -19.44 6.27 -19.79
N PHE A 108 -18.44 5.55 -19.31
CA PHE A 108 -18.58 4.51 -18.29
C PHE A 108 -17.89 4.93 -17.00
N LYS A 109 -18.63 4.95 -15.89
CA LYS A 109 -18.08 5.10 -14.54
C LYS A 109 -18.15 3.76 -13.86
N ILE A 110 -16.99 3.16 -13.64
CA ILE A 110 -16.84 1.79 -13.14
C ILE A 110 -16.45 1.88 -11.67
N GLY A 111 -17.15 1.15 -10.80
CA GLY A 111 -16.83 1.01 -9.39
C GLY A 111 -16.63 -0.45 -8.97
N PHE A 112 -16.38 -0.65 -7.68
CA PHE A 112 -16.22 -1.99 -7.09
C PHE A 112 -17.52 -2.80 -7.16
N GLY A 113 -17.36 -4.13 -7.08
CA GLY A 113 -18.48 -5.06 -6.89
C GLY A 113 -19.13 -4.91 -5.53
N GLU A 114 -20.23 -5.62 -5.32
CA GLU A 114 -21.08 -5.49 -4.13
C GLU A 114 -20.34 -5.76 -2.81
N LYS A 115 -19.44 -6.75 -2.78
CA LYS A 115 -18.71 -7.14 -1.55
C LYS A 115 -17.67 -6.09 -1.15
N ARG A 116 -17.11 -5.37 -2.13
CA ARG A 116 -15.97 -4.45 -1.95
C ARG A 116 -16.37 -2.98 -2.00
N SER A 117 -17.52 -2.66 -2.59
CA SER A 117 -18.12 -1.32 -2.59
C SER A 117 -18.43 -0.88 -1.17
N ARG A 118 -18.13 0.38 -0.85
CA ARG A 118 -18.41 1.00 0.46
C ARG A 118 -18.94 2.41 0.28
N GLU A 119 -19.50 2.95 1.36
CA GLU A 119 -19.96 4.34 1.45
C GLU A 119 -20.85 4.77 0.27
N GLY A 120 -21.71 3.86 -0.20
CA GLY A 120 -22.63 4.11 -1.29
C GLY A 120 -21.98 4.36 -2.65
N GLN A 121 -20.72 3.93 -2.90
CA GLN A 121 -20.02 4.15 -4.17
C GLN A 121 -20.86 3.78 -5.40
N TRP A 122 -21.67 2.73 -5.30
CA TRP A 122 -22.59 2.26 -6.35
C TRP A 122 -23.57 3.34 -6.85
N LEU A 123 -23.90 4.35 -6.04
CA LEU A 123 -24.76 5.49 -6.43
C LEU A 123 -24.08 6.47 -7.39
N PHE A 124 -22.74 6.41 -7.50
CA PHE A 124 -21.92 7.36 -8.26
C PHE A 124 -21.31 6.75 -9.52
N VAL A 125 -21.58 5.46 -9.76
CA VAL A 125 -21.05 4.69 -10.89
C VAL A 125 -22.20 4.07 -11.67
N ASN A 126 -22.03 3.86 -12.97
CA ASN A 126 -23.04 3.24 -13.83
C ASN A 126 -22.67 1.81 -14.27
N ARG A 127 -21.48 1.34 -13.88
CA ARG A 127 -20.97 -0.02 -14.07
C ARG A 127 -20.26 -0.48 -12.80
N ARG A 128 -20.32 -1.78 -12.53
CA ARG A 128 -19.64 -2.41 -11.39
C ARG A 128 -18.88 -3.63 -11.89
N ILE A 129 -17.68 -3.82 -11.38
CA ILE A 129 -16.90 -5.04 -11.62
C ILE A 129 -17.55 -6.22 -10.89
N THR A 130 -17.22 -7.43 -11.32
CA THR A 130 -17.48 -8.64 -10.54
C THR A 130 -16.39 -8.79 -9.49
N ASP A 131 -16.77 -9.04 -8.23
CA ASP A 131 -15.79 -9.27 -7.18
C ASP A 131 -15.03 -10.58 -7.43
N PRO A 132 -13.68 -10.57 -7.37
CA PRO A 132 -12.89 -11.79 -7.49
C PRO A 132 -13.12 -12.71 -6.29
N SER A 133 -12.85 -14.01 -6.47
CA SER A 133 -12.93 -15.01 -5.40
C SER A 133 -11.87 -14.80 -4.32
N SER A 134 -10.67 -14.38 -4.72
CA SER A 134 -9.59 -14.05 -3.80
C SER A 134 -10.01 -12.91 -2.86
N PRO A 135 -9.70 -12.97 -1.56
CA PRO A 135 -9.97 -11.89 -0.62
C PRO A 135 -8.96 -10.73 -0.75
N HIS A 136 -7.85 -10.89 -1.46
CA HIS A 136 -6.81 -9.87 -1.45
C HIS A 136 -7.28 -8.57 -2.11
N VAL A 137 -6.86 -7.42 -1.58
CA VAL A 137 -7.24 -6.09 -2.08
C VAL A 137 -6.76 -5.87 -3.52
N LEU A 138 -5.51 -6.22 -3.84
CA LEU A 138 -4.94 -6.13 -5.20
C LEU A 138 -5.80 -6.84 -6.26
N ASP A 139 -6.33 -8.03 -5.98
CA ASP A 139 -7.14 -8.75 -6.97
C ASP A 139 -8.45 -8.01 -7.27
N GLY A 140 -9.00 -7.30 -6.28
CA GLY A 140 -10.15 -6.42 -6.50
C GLY A 140 -9.82 -5.20 -7.37
N PHE A 141 -8.58 -4.73 -7.34
CA PHE A 141 -8.10 -3.71 -8.27
C PHE A 141 -7.86 -4.30 -9.66
N MET A 142 -7.22 -5.47 -9.79
CA MET A 142 -6.98 -6.15 -11.06
C MET A 142 -8.28 -6.47 -11.81
N ALA A 143 -9.35 -6.76 -11.08
CA ALA A 143 -10.68 -6.96 -11.66
C ALA A 143 -11.21 -5.75 -12.44
N PHE A 144 -10.71 -4.52 -12.22
CA PHE A 144 -11.02 -3.38 -13.09
C PHE A 144 -10.38 -3.51 -14.48
N ALA A 145 -9.12 -3.96 -14.56
CA ALA A 145 -8.45 -4.20 -15.83
C ALA A 145 -9.16 -5.31 -16.62
N GLU A 146 -9.51 -6.41 -15.94
CA GLU A 146 -10.30 -7.51 -16.53
C GLU A 146 -11.64 -7.03 -17.07
N TYR A 147 -12.35 -6.20 -16.30
CA TYR A 147 -13.64 -5.67 -16.70
C TYR A 147 -13.58 -4.83 -17.97
N ILE A 148 -12.48 -4.12 -18.21
CA ILE A 148 -12.27 -3.30 -19.43
C ILE A 148 -11.60 -4.08 -20.58
N GLY A 149 -11.48 -5.40 -20.45
CA GLY A 149 -10.99 -6.28 -21.52
C GLY A 149 -9.50 -6.59 -21.49
N VAL A 150 -8.78 -6.22 -20.43
CA VAL A 150 -7.38 -6.61 -20.25
C VAL A 150 -7.32 -8.02 -19.62
N PRO A 151 -6.68 -9.01 -20.25
CA PRO A 151 -6.58 -10.37 -19.71
C PRO A 151 -5.88 -10.44 -18.35
N LYS A 152 -6.16 -11.47 -17.55
CA LYS A 152 -5.42 -11.70 -16.29
C LYS A 152 -3.92 -11.90 -16.55
N ALA A 153 -3.09 -11.25 -15.76
CA ALA A 153 -1.65 -11.51 -15.71
C ALA A 153 -1.10 -11.30 -14.29
N LYS A 154 0.14 -11.73 -14.08
CA LYS A 154 0.85 -11.44 -12.83
C LYS A 154 1.11 -9.93 -12.73
N PRO A 155 0.82 -9.31 -11.57
CA PRO A 155 1.05 -7.89 -11.38
C PRO A 155 2.54 -7.56 -11.46
N LYS A 156 2.85 -6.40 -12.03
CA LYS A 156 4.20 -5.83 -12.11
C LYS A 156 4.16 -4.38 -11.65
N TRP A 157 5.29 -3.91 -11.14
CA TRP A 157 5.46 -2.54 -10.68
C TRP A 157 6.78 -2.00 -11.21
N GLU A 158 6.71 -0.90 -11.94
CA GLU A 158 7.87 -0.14 -12.39
C GLU A 158 7.69 1.30 -11.89
N LEU A 159 8.29 1.58 -10.74
CA LEU A 159 8.32 2.91 -10.17
C LEU A 159 9.48 3.71 -10.77
N ALA A 160 9.23 4.98 -11.08
CA ALA A 160 10.26 5.88 -11.60
C ALA A 160 11.15 6.39 -10.45
N ILE A 161 12.15 5.61 -10.07
CA ILE A 161 13.15 5.96 -9.05
C ILE A 161 14.38 6.53 -9.76
N SER A 162 14.89 7.67 -9.27
CA SER A 162 16.05 8.32 -9.89
C SER A 162 17.38 7.80 -9.33
N GLU A 163 18.47 7.98 -10.07
CA GLU A 163 19.82 7.69 -9.58
C GLU A 163 20.16 8.42 -8.28
N ASP A 164 19.66 9.65 -8.10
CA ASP A 164 19.90 10.40 -6.86
C ASP A 164 19.11 9.83 -5.67
N ASP A 165 17.92 9.24 -5.90
CA ASP A 165 17.20 8.49 -4.88
C ASP A 165 17.99 7.24 -4.47
N TYR A 166 18.62 6.54 -5.42
CA TYR A 166 19.47 5.39 -5.14
C TYR A 166 20.77 5.77 -4.42
N LYS A 167 21.46 6.85 -4.83
CA LYS A 167 22.63 7.37 -4.12
C LYS A 167 22.30 7.80 -2.71
N PHE A 168 21.13 8.39 -2.49
CA PHE A 168 20.65 8.72 -1.15
C PHE A 168 20.47 7.44 -0.31
N ALA A 169 19.84 6.40 -0.87
CA ALA A 169 19.67 5.13 -0.19
C ALA A 169 21.01 4.47 0.19
N ASP A 170 22.01 4.55 -0.68
CA ASP A 170 23.35 3.96 -0.47
C ASP A 170 24.09 4.51 0.76
N GLN A 171 23.71 5.69 1.25
CA GLN A 171 24.28 6.27 2.48
C GLN A 171 23.92 5.47 3.73
N PHE A 172 22.87 4.63 3.67
CA PHE A 172 22.35 3.89 4.82
C PHE A 172 22.52 2.38 4.69
N ILE A 173 22.90 1.89 3.51
CA ILE A 173 23.14 0.49 3.23
C ILE A 173 24.58 0.15 3.61
N ASP A 174 24.73 -0.95 4.34
CA ASP A 174 26.04 -1.56 4.56
C ASP A 174 26.19 -2.74 3.61
N PHE A 175 27.04 -2.61 2.60
CA PHE A 175 27.25 -3.64 1.57
C PHE A 175 28.08 -4.83 2.07
N SER A 176 28.68 -4.74 3.27
CA SER A 176 29.48 -5.84 3.84
C SER A 176 28.63 -6.84 4.63
N ARG A 177 27.37 -6.51 4.91
CA ARG A 177 26.46 -7.32 5.72
C ARG A 177 25.02 -7.22 5.23
N LYS A 178 24.15 -8.01 5.84
CA LYS A 178 22.70 -7.95 5.59
C LYS A 178 22.09 -6.69 6.19
N ASN A 179 21.01 -6.19 5.57
CA ASN A 179 20.34 -4.96 5.94
C ASN A 179 18.86 -5.24 6.29
N LEU A 180 18.44 -4.84 7.49
CA LEU A 180 17.06 -4.94 7.98
C LEU A 180 16.47 -3.53 8.10
N LEU A 181 15.39 -3.26 7.36
CA LEU A 181 14.59 -2.05 7.54
C LEU A 181 13.42 -2.33 8.48
N ILE A 182 13.34 -1.61 9.60
CA ILE A 182 12.20 -1.65 10.51
C ILE A 182 11.39 -0.36 10.36
N SER A 183 10.13 -0.49 9.97
CA SER A 183 9.16 0.60 10.04
C SER A 183 8.12 0.30 11.10
N PRO A 184 8.24 0.87 12.32
CA PRO A 184 7.45 0.41 13.46
C PRO A 184 6.02 0.97 13.49
N CYS A 185 5.73 1.96 12.64
CA CYS A 185 4.52 2.77 12.70
C CYS A 185 3.60 2.58 11.50
N SER A 186 2.30 2.71 11.76
CA SER A 186 1.26 2.78 10.76
C SER A 186 0.45 4.08 10.89
N SER A 187 -0.56 4.27 10.03
CA SER A 187 -1.46 5.43 10.11
C SER A 187 -2.39 5.43 11.34
N LYS A 188 -2.45 4.33 12.10
CA LYS A 188 -3.32 4.18 13.28
C LYS A 188 -2.53 3.49 14.39
N ALA A 189 -2.40 4.17 15.53
CA ALA A 189 -1.60 3.69 16.67
C ALA A 189 -2.00 2.28 17.15
N GLU A 190 -3.27 1.89 17.02
CA GLU A 190 -3.75 0.55 17.36
C GLU A 190 -3.05 -0.57 16.57
N LYS A 191 -2.57 -0.30 15.35
CA LYS A 191 -1.87 -1.30 14.53
C LYS A 191 -0.36 -1.31 14.75
N ASP A 192 0.14 -0.45 15.62
CA ASP A 192 1.58 -0.40 15.90
C ASP A 192 1.91 -1.47 16.94
N TRP A 193 3.04 -2.13 16.76
CA TRP A 193 3.51 -3.15 17.70
C TRP A 193 4.25 -2.50 18.88
N LEU A 194 4.63 -3.33 19.86
CA LEU A 194 5.23 -2.85 21.10
C LEU A 194 6.65 -2.34 20.86
N ILE A 195 6.99 -1.24 21.53
CA ILE A 195 8.28 -0.57 21.42
C ILE A 195 9.40 -1.52 21.85
N GLU A 196 9.19 -2.20 22.97
CA GLU A 196 10.14 -3.13 23.58
C GLU A 196 10.44 -4.30 22.65
N ARG A 197 9.44 -4.78 21.91
CA ARG A 197 9.57 -5.91 20.99
C ARG A 197 10.31 -5.55 19.70
N TYR A 198 10.10 -4.33 19.18
CA TYR A 198 10.94 -3.84 18.08
C TYR A 198 12.40 -3.70 18.50
N ALA A 199 12.66 -3.19 19.70
CA ALA A 199 14.02 -3.07 20.23
C ALA A 199 14.66 -4.45 20.42
N GLU A 200 13.91 -5.43 20.92
CA GLU A 200 14.38 -6.81 21.07
C GLU A 200 14.77 -7.43 19.71
N VAL A 201 13.91 -7.34 18.70
CA VAL A 201 14.24 -7.81 17.34
C VAL A 201 15.46 -7.11 16.78
N ALA A 202 15.58 -5.78 16.97
CA ALA A 202 16.73 -5.01 16.53
C ALA A 202 18.04 -5.45 17.21
N ASN A 203 17.99 -5.70 18.52
CA ASN A 203 19.13 -6.19 19.30
C ASN A 203 19.58 -7.58 18.82
N ILE A 204 18.64 -8.50 18.60
CA ILE A 204 18.93 -9.84 18.07
C ILE A 204 19.51 -9.73 16.65
N ALA A 205 18.93 -8.89 15.77
CA ALA A 205 19.45 -8.64 14.44
C ALA A 205 20.92 -8.15 14.49
N HIS A 206 21.21 -7.18 15.35
CA HIS A 206 22.55 -6.65 15.50
C HIS A 206 23.56 -7.70 15.98
N GLN A 207 23.19 -8.58 16.91
CA GLN A 207 24.05 -9.68 17.38
C GLN A 207 24.45 -10.65 16.26
N HIS A 208 23.64 -10.75 15.20
CA HIS A 208 23.93 -11.52 13.99
C HIS A 208 24.64 -10.69 12.89
N ASN A 209 25.28 -9.58 13.26
CA ASN A 209 25.98 -8.69 12.33
C ASN A 209 25.07 -8.13 11.21
N ILE A 210 23.81 -7.84 11.50
CA ILE A 210 22.89 -7.19 10.55
C ILE A 210 22.89 -5.67 10.78
N ASN A 211 22.91 -4.89 9.70
CA ASN A 211 22.67 -3.45 9.74
C ASN A 211 21.18 -3.18 9.96
N VAL A 212 20.83 -2.56 11.09
CA VAL A 212 19.43 -2.24 11.43
C VAL A 212 19.15 -0.78 11.12
N ILE A 213 18.15 -0.55 10.28
CA ILE A 213 17.74 0.78 9.81
C ILE A 213 16.30 1.03 10.27
N PHE A 214 16.05 2.13 10.97
CA PHE A 214 14.69 2.55 11.37
C PHE A 214 14.16 3.66 10.47
N CYS A 215 12.92 3.51 9.99
CA CYS A 215 12.25 4.54 9.19
C CYS A 215 10.81 4.81 9.66
N SER A 216 10.35 6.04 9.43
CA SER A 216 8.99 6.49 9.70
C SER A 216 8.65 7.73 8.89
N SER A 217 7.39 8.17 8.93
CA SER A 217 7.02 9.50 8.47
C SER A 217 7.54 10.58 9.42
N PRO A 218 7.54 11.88 9.01
CA PRO A 218 7.94 12.99 9.88
C PRO A 218 6.86 13.37 10.92
N ALA A 219 5.82 12.56 11.09
CA ALA A 219 4.80 12.82 12.10
C ALA A 219 5.40 12.67 13.50
N LYS A 220 5.16 13.67 14.37
CA LYS A 220 5.70 13.72 15.74
C LYS A 220 5.58 12.40 16.50
N ARG A 221 4.39 11.80 16.47
CA ARG A 221 4.10 10.50 17.10
C ARG A 221 5.04 9.38 16.66
N GLU A 222 5.34 9.31 15.36
CA GLU A 222 6.17 8.24 14.81
C GLU A 222 7.66 8.48 15.12
N LEU A 223 8.11 9.74 15.10
CA LEU A 223 9.45 10.12 15.54
C LEU A 223 9.66 9.74 17.02
N GLU A 224 8.72 10.10 17.89
CA GLU A 224 8.75 9.75 19.33
C GLU A 224 8.76 8.22 19.55
N ILE A 225 8.09 7.44 18.70
CA ILE A 225 8.13 5.97 18.76
C ILE A 225 9.50 5.44 18.38
N VAL A 226 10.09 5.90 17.28
CA VAL A 226 11.42 5.47 16.86
C VAL A 226 12.47 5.84 17.91
N GLU A 227 12.42 7.05 18.46
CA GLU A 227 13.32 7.46 19.55
C GLU A 227 13.24 6.51 20.75
N LYS A 228 12.03 6.18 21.22
CA LYS A 228 11.83 5.22 22.31
C LYS A 228 12.38 3.83 21.99
N ILE A 229 12.20 3.34 20.77
CA ILE A 229 12.76 2.04 20.35
C ILE A 229 14.28 2.10 20.39
N THR A 230 14.88 3.14 19.78
CA THR A 230 16.34 3.27 19.72
C THR A 230 16.98 3.45 21.10
N ALA A 231 16.29 4.03 22.06
CA ALA A 231 16.75 4.16 23.44
C ALA A 231 16.80 2.82 24.20
N LEU A 232 16.09 1.79 23.73
CA LEU A 232 16.12 0.42 24.27
C LEU A 232 17.10 -0.49 23.52
N CYS A 233 17.74 -0.01 22.45
CA CYS A 233 18.76 -0.77 21.72
C CYS A 233 20.09 -0.76 22.49
N HIS A 234 20.81 -1.89 22.47
CA HIS A 234 22.14 -2.03 23.07
C HIS A 234 23.28 -1.60 22.13
N PHE A 235 22.93 -0.95 21.02
CA PHE A 235 23.80 -0.46 19.97
C PHE A 235 23.19 0.80 19.35
N THR A 236 23.91 1.50 18.49
CA THR A 236 23.39 2.67 17.77
C THR A 236 22.88 2.25 16.38
N PRO A 237 21.57 2.07 16.17
CA PRO A 237 21.02 1.74 14.85
C PRO A 237 21.02 2.96 13.93
N THR A 238 20.94 2.70 12.62
CA THR A 238 20.81 3.74 11.60
C THR A 238 19.39 4.32 11.65
N ASN A 239 19.25 5.55 12.14
CA ASN A 239 17.94 6.21 12.27
C ASN A 239 17.69 7.23 11.12
N ILE A 240 16.76 6.88 10.23
CA ILE A 240 16.30 7.71 9.11
C ILE A 240 14.83 8.15 9.23
N ALA A 241 14.25 8.07 10.42
CA ALA A 241 12.89 8.49 10.71
C ALA A 241 12.65 9.95 10.27
N GLY A 242 11.63 10.17 9.43
CA GLY A 242 11.30 11.49 8.89
C GLY A 242 12.33 12.09 7.90
N LYS A 243 13.40 11.37 7.55
CA LYS A 243 14.48 11.87 6.67
C LYS A 243 14.34 11.45 5.20
N THR A 244 13.26 10.74 4.85
CA THR A 244 13.06 10.22 3.50
C THR A 244 11.77 10.76 2.87
N ASN A 245 11.80 10.96 1.55
CA ASN A 245 10.59 11.02 0.75
C ASN A 245 10.18 9.60 0.27
N LEU A 246 9.01 9.47 -0.38
CA LEU A 246 8.50 8.16 -0.80
C LEU A 246 9.40 7.44 -1.83
N LYS A 247 10.07 8.17 -2.73
CA LYS A 247 10.98 7.58 -3.72
C LYS A 247 12.29 7.13 -3.08
N GLN A 248 12.87 7.94 -2.21
CA GLN A 248 14.04 7.58 -1.41
C GLN A 248 13.79 6.36 -0.53
N LEU A 249 12.61 6.29 0.11
CA LEU A 249 12.19 5.11 0.87
C LEU A 249 12.05 3.88 -0.05
N THR A 250 11.48 4.05 -1.24
CA THR A 250 11.37 2.97 -2.24
C THR A 250 12.75 2.48 -2.68
N ALA A 251 13.67 3.40 -2.99
CA ALA A 251 15.05 3.09 -3.34
C ALA A 251 15.76 2.32 -2.22
N LEU A 252 15.62 2.76 -0.97
CA LEU A 252 16.15 2.06 0.19
C LEU A 252 15.56 0.66 0.34
N ILE A 253 14.24 0.53 0.26
CA ILE A 253 13.54 -0.75 0.36
C ILE A 253 14.04 -1.73 -0.71
N SER A 254 14.34 -1.26 -1.93
CA SER A 254 14.88 -2.12 -2.99
C SER A 254 16.29 -2.67 -2.71
N LYS A 255 17.00 -2.10 -1.74
CA LYS A 255 18.39 -2.45 -1.40
C LYS A 255 18.56 -3.18 -0.06
N VAL A 256 17.51 -3.26 0.76
CA VAL A 256 17.56 -4.05 2.02
C VAL A 256 17.21 -5.51 1.77
N ASP A 257 17.67 -6.39 2.66
CA ASP A 257 17.39 -7.83 2.58
C ASP A 257 16.03 -8.19 3.19
N LEU A 258 15.54 -7.39 4.14
CA LEU A 258 14.25 -7.62 4.78
C LEU A 258 13.62 -6.31 5.27
N VAL A 259 12.29 -6.24 5.17
CA VAL A 259 11.47 -5.22 5.84
C VAL A 259 10.64 -5.84 6.96
N LEU A 260 10.69 -5.27 8.15
CA LEU A 260 9.78 -5.58 9.25
C LEU A 260 8.83 -4.38 9.46
N SER A 261 7.52 -4.63 9.36
CA SER A 261 6.53 -3.55 9.44
C SER A 261 5.15 -4.08 9.84
N PRO A 262 4.30 -3.28 10.53
CA PRO A 262 2.88 -3.58 10.60
C PRO A 262 2.23 -3.35 9.22
N ASP A 263 0.90 -3.47 9.14
CA ASP A 263 0.12 -3.06 7.96
C ASP A 263 0.29 -1.56 7.66
N SER A 264 1.32 -1.21 6.88
CA SER A 264 1.76 0.17 6.65
C SER A 264 2.30 0.37 5.22
N GLY A 265 2.52 1.63 4.82
CA GLY A 265 3.03 1.98 3.50
C GLY A 265 4.31 1.23 3.10
N PRO A 266 5.38 1.25 3.93
CA PRO A 266 6.61 0.49 3.71
C PRO A 266 6.41 -0.99 3.34
N ALA A 267 5.53 -1.71 4.05
CA ALA A 267 5.25 -3.12 3.77
C ALA A 267 4.70 -3.33 2.34
N HIS A 268 3.84 -2.41 1.89
CA HIS A 268 3.28 -2.45 0.53
C HIS A 268 4.26 -1.97 -0.54
N ILE A 269 5.10 -0.97 -0.24
CA ILE A 269 6.17 -0.53 -1.14
C ILE A 269 7.14 -1.69 -1.39
N ALA A 270 7.50 -2.46 -0.36
CA ALA A 270 8.38 -3.62 -0.52
C ALA A 270 7.83 -4.68 -1.48
N THR A 271 6.51 -4.86 -1.55
CA THR A 271 5.90 -5.71 -2.60
C THR A 271 6.27 -5.25 -4.00
N THR A 272 6.30 -3.93 -4.24
CA THR A 272 6.63 -3.36 -5.55
C THR A 272 8.10 -3.53 -5.94
N GLN A 273 8.99 -3.63 -4.94
CA GLN A 273 10.43 -3.78 -5.14
C GLN A 273 10.89 -5.24 -5.11
N GLY A 274 10.00 -6.19 -4.81
CA GLY A 274 10.35 -7.59 -4.63
C GLY A 274 11.10 -7.89 -3.33
N THR A 275 11.21 -6.92 -2.42
CA THR A 275 11.88 -7.07 -1.13
C THR A 275 11.06 -7.95 -0.20
N PRO A 276 11.66 -8.96 0.47
CA PRO A 276 10.99 -9.73 1.50
C PRO A 276 10.43 -8.85 2.62
N VAL A 277 9.25 -9.22 3.14
CA VAL A 277 8.58 -8.49 4.23
C VAL A 277 8.07 -9.47 5.28
N ILE A 278 8.40 -9.21 6.54
CA ILE A 278 7.64 -9.74 7.67
C ILE A 278 6.61 -8.69 8.07
N GLY A 279 5.35 -9.00 7.77
CA GLY A 279 4.22 -8.17 8.11
C GLY A 279 3.63 -8.55 9.48
N LEU A 280 3.29 -7.56 10.32
CA LEU A 280 2.66 -7.80 11.63
C LEU A 280 1.16 -7.46 11.61
N TYR A 281 0.31 -8.45 11.92
CA TYR A 281 -1.14 -8.34 11.72
C TYR A 281 -1.96 -8.83 12.91
N ALA A 282 -2.75 -7.95 13.52
CA ALA A 282 -3.71 -8.31 14.55
C ALA A 282 -5.12 -7.74 14.32
N TYR A 283 -5.24 -6.59 13.65
CA TYR A 283 -6.51 -5.87 13.48
C TYR A 283 -7.21 -6.09 12.14
N HIS A 284 -6.43 -6.33 11.09
CA HIS A 284 -6.91 -6.54 9.73
C HIS A 284 -6.60 -7.96 9.29
N ASN A 285 -7.52 -8.57 8.53
CA ASN A 285 -7.30 -9.88 7.95
C ASN A 285 -6.06 -9.84 7.03
N PRO A 286 -4.99 -10.60 7.31
CA PRO A 286 -3.78 -10.60 6.49
C PRO A 286 -4.07 -11.10 5.07
N LEU A 287 -4.99 -12.04 4.85
CA LEU A 287 -5.37 -12.50 3.51
C LEU A 287 -5.92 -11.36 2.62
N ARG A 288 -6.40 -10.28 3.25
CA ARG A 288 -6.93 -9.11 2.57
C ARG A 288 -5.86 -8.05 2.28
N THR A 289 -4.99 -7.73 3.24
CA THR A 289 -4.12 -6.54 3.19
C THR A 289 -2.65 -6.80 3.51
N ALA A 290 -2.21 -8.05 3.57
CA ALA A 290 -0.79 -8.35 3.68
C ALA A 290 -0.01 -7.96 2.41
N PRO A 291 1.32 -7.82 2.48
CA PRO A 291 2.12 -7.57 1.28
C PRO A 291 1.95 -8.74 0.30
N TYR A 292 1.51 -8.45 -0.92
CA TYR A 292 0.94 -9.45 -1.84
C TYR A 292 1.88 -10.63 -2.13
N ASN A 293 3.17 -10.36 -2.32
CA ASN A 293 4.17 -11.39 -2.62
C ASN A 293 4.71 -12.09 -1.35
N ASN A 294 4.26 -11.70 -0.16
CA ASN A 294 4.81 -12.13 1.13
C ASN A 294 3.70 -12.59 2.10
N LEU A 295 2.54 -13.04 1.61
CA LEU A 295 1.44 -13.54 2.46
C LEU A 295 1.92 -14.61 3.44
N ASN A 296 2.83 -15.49 3.00
CA ASN A 296 3.39 -16.57 3.82
C ASN A 296 4.43 -16.10 4.85
N ASN A 297 4.87 -14.84 4.77
CA ASN A 297 5.88 -14.27 5.68
C ASN A 297 5.26 -13.41 6.78
N VAL A 298 3.93 -13.34 6.83
CA VAL A 298 3.21 -12.58 7.85
C VAL A 298 3.21 -13.32 9.19
N VAL A 299 3.48 -12.59 10.26
CA VAL A 299 3.17 -13.03 11.62
C VAL A 299 1.86 -12.37 12.03
N SER A 300 0.84 -13.20 12.29
CA SER A 300 -0.50 -12.73 12.61
C SER A 300 -1.11 -13.47 13.79
N VAL A 301 -1.90 -12.72 14.56
CA VAL A 301 -2.81 -13.21 15.61
C VAL A 301 -4.27 -12.89 15.27
N TYR A 302 -4.55 -12.53 14.02
CA TYR A 302 -5.87 -12.07 13.60
C TYR A 302 -6.91 -13.20 13.63
N GLU A 303 -6.53 -14.41 13.21
CA GLU A 303 -7.48 -15.54 13.12
C GLU A 303 -7.95 -15.97 14.51
N GLU A 304 -7.00 -16.11 15.45
CA GLU A 304 -7.27 -16.42 16.84
C GLU A 304 -8.16 -15.35 17.48
N ASN A 305 -7.88 -14.08 17.19
CA ASN A 305 -8.65 -12.97 17.76
C ASN A 305 -10.01 -12.80 17.08
N ALA A 306 -10.16 -13.13 15.81
CA ALA A 306 -11.45 -13.19 15.13
C ALA A 306 -12.34 -14.28 15.74
N GLN A 307 -11.78 -15.46 16.00
CA GLN A 307 -12.48 -16.56 16.67
C GLN A 307 -12.89 -16.17 18.10
N LYS A 308 -12.02 -15.49 18.86
CA LYS A 308 -12.35 -15.00 20.22
C LYS A 308 -13.45 -13.94 20.21
N GLU A 309 -13.41 -12.97 19.29
CA GLU A 309 -14.35 -11.84 19.25
C GLU A 309 -15.73 -12.24 18.66
N PHE A 310 -15.76 -13.11 17.64
CA PHE A 310 -16.98 -13.42 16.88
C PHE A 310 -17.42 -14.88 16.93
N GLY A 311 -16.63 -15.78 17.53
CA GLY A 311 -16.91 -17.22 17.57
C GLY A 311 -16.83 -17.91 16.20
N LYS A 312 -16.23 -17.25 15.19
CA LYS A 312 -16.18 -17.72 13.80
C LYS A 312 -14.82 -17.44 13.17
N PRO A 313 -14.39 -18.28 12.21
CA PRO A 313 -13.17 -18.03 11.45
C PRO A 313 -13.31 -16.81 10.54
N SER A 314 -12.18 -16.22 10.14
CA SER A 314 -12.18 -15.01 9.32
C SER A 314 -12.83 -15.17 7.94
N SER A 315 -12.89 -16.41 7.43
CA SER A 315 -13.56 -16.75 6.16
C SER A 315 -15.07 -16.55 6.18
N GLU A 316 -15.69 -16.57 7.36
CA GLU A 316 -17.14 -16.33 7.54
C GLU A 316 -17.48 -14.88 7.88
N LEU A 317 -16.47 -14.05 8.14
CA LEU A 317 -16.67 -12.65 8.48
C LEU A 317 -16.80 -11.80 7.22
N PRO A 318 -17.47 -10.63 7.30
CA PRO A 318 -17.48 -9.66 6.21
C PRO A 318 -16.07 -9.35 5.69
N TRP A 319 -15.90 -9.27 4.37
CA TRP A 319 -14.60 -9.17 3.69
C TRP A 319 -13.62 -8.16 4.32
N ALA A 320 -14.11 -7.01 4.75
CA ALA A 320 -13.30 -5.97 5.37
C ALA A 320 -13.73 -5.71 6.83
N MET A 321 -13.93 -6.81 7.56
CA MET A 321 -14.07 -6.85 9.01
C MET A 321 -12.76 -6.43 9.70
N LYS A 322 -12.90 -5.64 10.75
CA LYS A 322 -11.80 -5.20 11.60
C LYS A 322 -12.12 -5.60 13.03
N LEU A 323 -11.15 -6.14 13.73
CA LEU A 323 -11.30 -6.46 15.15
C LEU A 323 -11.31 -5.18 15.98
N LYS A 324 -12.01 -5.20 17.12
CA LYS A 324 -12.18 -4.03 18.00
C LYS A 324 -11.46 -4.18 19.33
N GLY A 325 -10.85 -5.34 19.59
CA GLY A 325 -10.08 -5.58 20.80
C GLY A 325 -8.97 -4.54 21.03
N LYS A 326 -8.65 -4.30 22.30
CA LYS A 326 -7.54 -3.42 22.70
C LYS A 326 -6.25 -4.23 22.77
N ASN A 327 -5.13 -3.61 22.41
CA ASN A 327 -3.80 -4.18 22.52
C ASN A 327 -3.61 -5.52 21.78
N LEU A 328 -4.34 -5.78 20.69
CA LEU A 328 -4.23 -7.06 19.96
C LEU A 328 -2.82 -7.29 19.41
N MET A 329 -2.12 -6.22 19.04
CA MET A 329 -0.70 -6.30 18.63
C MET A 329 0.19 -6.86 19.75
N ALA A 330 -0.19 -6.70 21.03
CA ALA A 330 0.53 -7.24 22.18
C ALA A 330 0.50 -8.77 22.26
N GLU A 331 -0.33 -9.45 21.47
CA GLU A 331 -0.34 -10.92 21.44
C GLU A 331 0.75 -11.48 20.52
N ILE A 332 1.27 -10.70 19.56
CA ILE A 332 2.35 -11.10 18.67
C ILE A 332 3.67 -11.14 19.44
N GLN A 333 4.23 -12.32 19.70
CA GLN A 333 5.53 -12.47 20.40
C GLN A 333 6.71 -12.30 19.45
N VAL A 334 7.93 -12.16 19.98
CA VAL A 334 9.16 -11.91 19.19
C VAL A 334 9.65 -13.18 18.49
N GLU A 335 9.52 -14.33 19.12
CA GLU A 335 10.06 -15.61 18.67
C GLU A 335 9.58 -15.99 17.24
N PRO A 336 8.28 -15.89 16.89
CA PRO A 336 7.82 -16.16 15.53
C PRO A 336 8.43 -15.22 14.47
N ILE A 337 8.76 -13.97 14.83
CA ILE A 337 9.44 -13.04 13.92
C ILE A 337 10.87 -13.52 13.68
N ILE A 338 11.60 -13.89 14.75
CA ILE A 338 12.96 -14.40 14.64
C ILE A 338 13.01 -15.69 13.83
N GLU A 339 12.08 -16.61 14.05
CA GLU A 339 11.96 -17.82 13.23
C GLU A 339 11.71 -17.50 11.75
N GLN A 340 10.85 -16.52 11.48
CA GLN A 340 10.57 -16.11 10.11
C GLN A 340 11.78 -15.42 9.46
N MET A 341 12.54 -14.61 10.21
CA MET A 341 13.82 -14.03 9.76
C MET A 341 14.84 -15.13 9.40
N LYS A 342 14.92 -16.21 10.18
CA LYS A 342 15.77 -17.38 9.88
C LYS A 342 15.31 -18.08 8.59
N LYS A 343 14.01 -18.32 8.43
CA LYS A 343 13.43 -18.94 7.21
C LYS A 343 13.72 -18.11 5.94
N LEU A 344 13.78 -16.79 6.09
CA LEU A 344 14.10 -15.87 5.00
C LEU A 344 15.61 -15.70 4.75
N GLY A 345 16.47 -16.42 5.49
CA GLY A 345 17.92 -16.39 5.31
C GLY A 345 18.57 -15.06 5.70
N LEU A 346 17.95 -14.32 6.63
CA LEU A 346 18.53 -13.07 7.14
C LEU A 346 19.64 -13.32 8.16
N PHE A 347 19.53 -14.41 8.92
CA PHE A 347 20.46 -14.84 9.98
C PHE A 347 21.46 -15.89 9.54
#